data_AF-A0A348VEP1-F1
#
_entry.id   AF-A0A348VEP1-F1
#
_cell.length_a   1.000
_cell.length_b   1.000
_cell.length_c   1.000
_cell.angle_alpha   90.00
_cell.angle_beta   90.00
_cell.angle_gamma   90.00
#
_symmetry.space_group_name_H-M   'P 1'
#
loop_
_entity.id
_entity.type
_entity.pdbx_description
1 polymer ?
#
loop_
_entity_poly.entity_id
_entity_poly.type
_entity_poly.pdbx_seq_one_letter_code
_entity_poly.pdbx_strand_id
1 'polypeptide(L)'
;VHLFEALHLPGGVLSYGIPEFRLPKKIVNHEIMLLSDLGVFIHTDVIIGKTYTLQQLLREFKSIFLGTGAGAPLLLGVPGENLNGIFTANEFLIRVNLMKAYRFPEFDTPIKKGKEVVVVGAGNVAMDAARTARRLGANVTIVYRRSRAEMPARAEEVQHAEEEGINMKLLTNPIAFHGKNGWVQSAEVVSMQLGSPDERGRRKPVPIEGSNYEIYCDQVIVAIGTMPNPILKYSTPELLLTPHGNIVVDDQCQTNIPGVFAGGDIVTGSATVIEALGAGKKAAIYIDKFIKEA
;
A
#
# COMPACT_ATOMS: atom_id res chain seq x y z
N VAL A 1 -11.23 25.19 0.96
CA VAL A 1 -11.32 23.72 0.70
C VAL A 1 -11.12 23.00 2.02
N HIS A 2 -11.87 21.93 2.30
CA HIS A 2 -11.69 21.11 3.49
C HIS A 2 -11.16 19.73 3.08
N LEU A 3 -10.01 19.32 3.62
CA LEU A 3 -9.42 18.00 3.44
C LEU A 3 -9.67 17.19 4.70
N PHE A 4 -10.24 16.00 4.54
CA PHE A 4 -10.47 15.05 5.64
C PHE A 4 -9.50 13.87 5.49
N GLU A 5 -8.69 13.63 6.51
CA GLU A 5 -7.66 12.59 6.55
C GLU A 5 -7.94 11.66 7.74
N ALA A 6 -7.87 10.34 7.49
CA ALA A 6 -8.16 9.33 8.48
C ALA A 6 -7.06 9.21 9.55
N LEU A 7 -5.81 9.44 9.17
CA LEU A 7 -4.66 9.37 10.06
C LEU A 7 -4.40 10.71 10.75
N HIS A 8 -3.58 10.69 11.80
CA HIS A 8 -3.11 11.88 12.51
C HIS A 8 -2.12 12.73 11.70
N LEU A 9 -1.69 12.26 10.52
CA LEU A 9 -0.83 13.01 9.60
C LEU A 9 -1.30 12.85 8.15
N PRO A 10 -1.41 13.95 7.38
CA PRO A 10 -1.75 13.90 5.96
C PRO A 10 -0.56 13.42 5.10
N GLY A 11 -0.83 13.23 3.81
CA GLY A 11 0.16 12.84 2.80
C GLY A 11 0.11 11.37 2.38
N GLY A 12 -0.75 10.56 3.01
CA GLY A 12 -1.00 9.17 2.62
C GLY A 12 0.29 8.35 2.52
N VAL A 13 0.44 7.59 1.42
CA VAL A 13 1.61 6.74 1.14
C VAL A 13 2.93 7.52 1.19
N LEU A 14 2.94 8.83 0.89
CA LEU A 14 4.14 9.65 0.98
C LEU A 14 4.63 9.82 2.43
N SER A 15 3.69 9.78 3.38
CA SER A 15 3.96 9.91 4.82
C SER A 15 4.19 8.56 5.48
N TYR A 16 3.28 7.59 5.31
CA TYR A 16 3.35 6.30 6.03
C TYR A 16 4.01 5.16 5.23
N GLY A 17 4.06 5.24 3.90
CA GLY A 17 4.47 4.13 3.04
C GLY A 17 5.93 4.22 2.59
N ILE A 18 6.26 5.25 1.82
CA ILE A 18 7.61 5.42 1.25
C ILE A 18 8.58 5.83 2.36
N PRO A 19 9.68 5.09 2.61
CA PRO A 19 10.59 5.41 3.71
C PRO A 19 11.41 6.70 3.50
N GLU A 20 11.96 7.24 4.60
CA GLU A 20 12.77 8.48 4.61
C GLU A 20 13.99 8.42 3.68
N PHE A 21 14.59 7.23 3.53
CA PHE A 21 15.77 7.02 2.67
C PHE A 21 15.45 7.13 1.17
N ARG A 22 14.17 7.15 0.78
CA ARG A 22 13.71 7.41 -0.60
C ARG A 22 13.01 8.75 -0.72
N LEU A 23 12.19 9.12 0.25
CA LEU A 23 11.41 10.36 0.25
C LEU A 23 11.51 11.05 1.61
N PRO A 24 12.35 12.10 1.73
CA PRO A 24 12.46 12.87 2.96
C PRO A 24 11.12 13.51 3.37
N LYS A 25 10.66 13.28 4.60
CA LYS A 25 9.36 13.81 5.08
C LYS A 25 9.30 15.32 5.10
N LYS A 26 10.45 16.01 5.17
CA LYS A 26 10.52 17.47 5.06
C LYS A 26 9.92 18.00 3.75
N ILE A 27 10.02 17.23 2.66
CA ILE A 27 9.46 17.62 1.35
C ILE A 27 7.94 17.52 1.39
N VAL A 28 7.41 16.41 1.92
CA VAL A 28 5.96 16.20 2.06
C VAL A 28 5.35 17.26 2.98
N ASN A 29 6.00 17.54 4.10
CA ASN A 29 5.56 18.57 5.05
C ASN A 29 5.57 19.97 4.43
N HIS A 30 6.54 20.28 3.58
CA HIS A 30 6.58 21.56 2.87
C HIS A 30 5.34 21.74 1.98
N GLU A 31 4.97 20.73 1.19
CA GLU A 31 3.77 20.77 0.35
C GLU A 31 2.49 20.88 1.18
N ILE A 32 2.38 20.18 2.30
CA ILE A 32 1.23 20.28 3.22
C ILE A 32 1.10 21.69 3.80
N MET A 33 2.22 22.32 4.19
CA MET A 33 2.22 23.69 4.69
C MET A 33 1.78 24.67 3.60
N LEU A 34 2.28 24.53 2.37
CA LEU A 34 1.84 25.37 1.24
C LEU A 34 0.33 25.27 0.99
N LEU A 35 -0.26 24.07 1.09
CA LEU A 35 -1.72 23.91 0.97
C LEU A 35 -2.46 24.66 2.09
N SER A 36 -1.92 24.61 3.30
CA SER A 36 -2.49 25.31 4.46
C SER A 36 -2.42 26.83 4.27
N ASP A 37 -1.29 27.34 3.78
CA ASP A 37 -1.08 28.77 3.45
C ASP A 37 -2.02 29.27 2.34
N LEU A 38 -2.43 28.37 1.43
CA LEU A 38 -3.44 28.64 0.40
C LEU A 38 -4.89 28.59 0.93
N GLY A 39 -5.10 28.36 2.23
CA GLY A 39 -6.43 28.33 2.85
C GLY A 39 -7.13 26.96 2.76
N VAL A 40 -6.38 25.86 2.61
CA VAL A 40 -6.93 24.51 2.77
C VAL A 40 -7.00 24.17 4.26
N PHE A 41 -8.18 23.84 4.76
CA PHE A 41 -8.37 23.36 6.13
C PHE A 41 -8.20 21.84 6.17
N ILE A 42 -7.19 21.36 6.89
CA ILE A 42 -6.87 19.93 7.00
C ILE A 42 -7.40 19.40 8.34
N HIS A 43 -8.32 18.44 8.26
CA HIS A 43 -8.93 17.76 9.40
C HIS A 43 -8.37 16.34 9.46
N THR A 44 -7.44 16.09 10.38
CA THR A 44 -6.88 14.76 10.65
C THR A 44 -7.76 13.96 11.59
N ASP A 45 -7.49 12.65 11.70
CA ASP A 45 -8.23 11.73 12.58
C ASP A 45 -9.74 11.65 12.25
N VAL A 46 -10.10 11.94 11.00
CA VAL A 46 -11.47 11.90 10.49
C VAL A 46 -11.64 10.77 9.48
N ILE A 47 -12.33 9.71 9.88
CA ILE A 47 -12.61 8.56 9.02
C ILE A 47 -13.98 8.75 8.36
N ILE A 48 -14.01 9.12 7.08
CA ILE A 48 -15.26 9.18 6.31
C ILE A 48 -15.87 7.80 6.16
N GLY A 49 -17.18 7.70 6.40
CA GLY A 49 -17.95 6.47 6.58
C GLY A 49 -18.07 6.01 8.04
N LYS A 50 -17.37 6.67 8.97
CA LYS A 50 -17.46 6.42 10.43
C LYS A 50 -17.72 7.70 11.22
N THR A 51 -16.84 8.69 11.11
CA THR A 51 -16.97 10.00 11.76
C THR A 51 -18.08 10.83 11.10
N TYR A 52 -18.07 10.89 9.77
CA TYR A 52 -19.11 11.50 8.94
C TYR A 52 -19.44 10.58 7.78
N THR A 53 -20.70 10.55 7.33
CA THR A 53 -21.08 9.87 6.10
C THR A 53 -20.86 10.77 4.88
N LEU A 54 -20.75 10.17 3.69
CA LEU A 54 -20.64 10.94 2.45
C LEU A 54 -21.87 11.84 2.24
N GLN A 55 -23.05 11.35 2.63
CA GLN A 55 -24.31 12.09 2.50
C GLN A 55 -24.39 13.28 3.45
N GLN A 56 -23.79 13.21 4.64
CA GLN A 56 -23.67 14.37 5.53
C GLN A 56 -22.79 15.44 4.89
N LEU A 57 -21.62 15.05 4.38
CA LEU A 57 -20.72 15.98 3.68
C LEU A 57 -21.37 16.61 2.44
N LEU A 58 -22.17 15.86 1.69
CA LEU A 58 -22.89 16.40 0.51
C LEU A 58 -23.91 17.50 0.86
N ARG A 59 -24.37 17.58 2.11
CA ARG A 59 -25.26 18.66 2.56
C ARG A 59 -24.49 19.91 2.94
N GLU A 60 -23.22 19.77 3.31
CA GLU A 60 -22.36 20.87 3.79
C GLU A 60 -21.46 21.43 2.69
N PHE A 61 -21.11 20.61 1.68
CA PHE A 61 -20.18 20.96 0.62
C PHE A 61 -20.85 20.89 -0.75
N LYS A 62 -20.55 21.87 -1.62
CA LYS A 62 -21.07 21.92 -3.00
C LYS A 62 -20.60 20.75 -3.88
N SER A 63 -19.43 20.21 -3.57
CA SER A 63 -18.85 19.06 -4.29
C SER A 63 -17.83 18.37 -3.40
N ILE A 64 -17.59 17.08 -3.66
CA ILE A 64 -16.66 16.22 -2.93
C ILE A 64 -15.71 15.54 -3.91
N PHE A 65 -14.43 15.47 -3.53
CA PHE A 65 -13.43 14.65 -4.22
C PHE A 65 -12.98 13.49 -3.33
N LEU A 66 -13.07 12.27 -3.85
CA LEU A 66 -12.65 11.03 -3.19
C LEU A 66 -11.25 10.63 -3.66
N GLY A 67 -10.25 10.88 -2.81
CA GLY A 67 -8.84 10.55 -3.03
C GLY A 67 -8.28 9.56 -2.01
N THR A 68 -9.08 8.58 -1.56
CA THR A 68 -8.75 7.69 -0.43
C THR A 68 -7.73 6.58 -0.75
N GLY A 69 -7.34 6.44 -2.01
CA GLY A 69 -6.37 5.45 -2.48
C GLY A 69 -6.80 3.99 -2.31
N ALA A 70 -5.82 3.08 -2.43
CA ALA A 70 -6.00 1.64 -2.24
C ALA A 70 -5.07 1.15 -1.12
N GLY A 71 -5.47 1.35 0.14
CA GLY A 71 -4.62 1.11 1.31
C GLY A 71 -4.83 -0.22 2.06
N ALA A 72 -5.88 -0.99 1.76
CA ALA A 72 -6.14 -2.24 2.46
C ALA A 72 -5.18 -3.35 1.97
N PRO A 73 -4.44 -4.03 2.84
CA PRO A 73 -3.47 -5.04 2.41
C PRO A 73 -4.17 -6.31 1.91
N LEU A 74 -3.58 -6.94 0.90
CA LEU A 74 -3.94 -8.31 0.51
C LEU A 74 -3.21 -9.31 1.42
N LEU A 75 -3.92 -10.35 1.81
CA LEU A 75 -3.40 -11.50 2.55
C LEU A 75 -3.11 -12.65 1.58
N LEU A 76 -2.11 -13.47 1.88
CA LEU A 76 -1.73 -14.66 1.11
C LEU A 76 -2.82 -15.73 1.16
N GLY A 77 -3.55 -15.85 2.28
CA GLY A 77 -4.56 -16.88 2.47
C GLY A 77 -3.98 -18.28 2.64
N VAL A 78 -2.75 -18.39 3.17
CA VAL A 78 -2.05 -19.66 3.40
C VAL A 78 -2.10 -20.07 4.87
N PRO A 79 -2.00 -21.38 5.18
CA PRO A 79 -1.90 -21.84 6.57
C PRO A 79 -0.77 -21.15 7.33
N GLY A 80 -1.04 -20.77 8.58
CA GLY A 80 -0.05 -20.14 9.46
C GLY A 80 0.17 -18.63 9.26
N GLU A 81 -0.54 -17.98 8.31
CA GLU A 81 -0.38 -16.53 8.04
C GLU A 81 -0.66 -15.63 9.27
N ASN A 82 -1.41 -16.12 10.27
CA ASN A 82 -1.73 -15.39 11.50
C ASN A 82 -0.74 -15.62 12.65
N LEU A 83 0.41 -16.26 12.41
CA LEU A 83 1.45 -16.44 13.44
C LEU A 83 2.08 -15.10 13.84
N ASN A 84 2.49 -14.99 15.10
CA ASN A 84 3.22 -13.82 15.58
C ASN A 84 4.54 -13.65 14.80
N GLY A 85 4.86 -12.40 14.47
CA GLY A 85 6.02 -12.05 13.65
C GLY A 85 5.73 -12.00 12.15
N ILE A 86 4.50 -12.29 11.72
CA ILE A 86 4.05 -12.04 10.35
C ILE A 86 3.34 -10.69 10.31
N PHE A 87 3.73 -9.84 9.38
CA PHE A 87 3.20 -8.49 9.18
C PHE A 87 2.69 -8.34 7.75
N THR A 88 1.65 -7.55 7.57
CA THR A 88 1.43 -6.92 6.26
C THR A 88 2.47 -5.82 6.06
N ALA A 89 2.90 -5.57 4.82
CA ALA A 89 3.83 -4.48 4.54
C ALA A 89 3.24 -3.12 4.96
N ASN A 90 1.92 -2.94 4.85
CA ASN A 90 1.23 -1.75 5.32
C ASN A 90 1.44 -1.54 6.83
N GLU A 91 1.18 -2.56 7.66
CA GLU A 91 1.42 -2.46 9.11
C GLU A 91 2.89 -2.19 9.42
N PHE A 92 3.80 -2.96 8.82
CA PHE A 92 5.24 -2.83 9.07
C PHE A 92 5.75 -1.43 8.73
N LEU A 93 5.40 -0.90 7.55
CA LEU A 93 5.83 0.42 7.10
C LEU A 93 5.14 1.54 7.88
N ILE A 94 3.87 1.42 8.26
CA ILE A 94 3.20 2.40 9.15
C ILE A 94 3.94 2.47 10.49
N ARG A 95 4.25 1.32 11.12
CA ARG A 95 5.01 1.29 12.39
C ARG A 95 6.36 1.98 12.24
N VAL A 96 7.10 1.70 11.17
CA VAL A 96 8.44 2.28 10.99
C VAL A 96 8.38 3.76 10.59
N ASN A 97 7.63 4.10 9.55
CA ASN A 97 7.69 5.42 8.93
C ASN A 97 6.85 6.45 9.69
N LEU A 98 5.59 6.11 9.96
CA LEU A 98 4.63 7.01 10.59
C LEU A 98 4.88 7.06 12.10
N MET A 99 4.95 5.89 12.73
CA MET A 99 5.08 5.79 14.19
C MET A 99 6.52 5.81 14.68
N LYS A 100 7.51 5.86 13.77
CA LYS A 100 8.95 5.94 14.08
C LYS A 100 9.44 4.83 15.00
N ALA A 101 8.89 3.62 14.88
CA ALA A 101 9.20 2.48 15.75
C ALA A 101 10.70 2.06 15.73
N TYR A 102 11.46 2.47 14.72
CA TYR A 102 12.92 2.29 14.68
C TYR A 102 13.66 3.06 15.78
N ARG A 103 13.03 4.06 16.40
CA ARG A 103 13.55 4.88 17.51
C ARG A 103 13.03 4.45 18.89
N PHE A 104 12.28 3.35 18.99
CA PHE A 104 11.82 2.83 20.28
C PHE A 104 13.01 2.64 21.25
N PRO A 105 12.93 3.08 22.52
CA PRO A 105 11.73 3.58 23.22
C PRO A 105 11.53 5.11 23.20
N GLU A 106 12.24 5.88 22.37
CA GLU A 106 11.99 7.32 22.23
C GLU A 106 10.58 7.62 21.67
N PHE A 107 10.09 6.72 20.81
CA PHE A 107 8.71 6.67 20.35
C PHE A 107 8.05 5.41 20.92
N ASP A 108 6.80 5.53 21.35
CA ASP A 108 6.11 4.48 22.13
C ASP A 108 5.77 3.23 21.32
N THR A 109 5.68 3.33 19.99
CA THR A 109 5.28 2.19 19.15
C THR A 109 6.44 1.20 19.01
N PRO A 110 6.29 -0.05 19.47
CA PRO A 110 7.33 -1.06 19.28
C PRO A 110 7.25 -1.67 17.88
N ILE A 111 8.36 -2.31 17.48
CA ILE A 111 8.41 -3.19 16.33
C ILE A 111 9.28 -4.42 16.64
N LYS A 112 8.85 -5.60 16.19
CA LYS A 112 9.70 -6.79 16.25
C LYS A 112 10.88 -6.61 15.30
N LYS A 113 12.09 -6.70 15.84
CA LYS A 113 13.34 -6.76 15.06
C LYS A 113 13.67 -8.23 14.80
N GLY A 114 13.25 -8.73 13.64
CA GLY A 114 13.63 -10.08 13.18
C GLY A 114 15.11 -10.15 12.83
N LYS A 115 15.71 -11.32 13.02
CA LYS A 115 17.09 -11.62 12.57
C LYS A 115 17.09 -12.16 11.14
N GLU A 116 16.12 -13.01 10.81
CA GLU A 116 15.97 -13.65 9.51
C GLU A 116 14.57 -13.33 8.98
N VAL A 117 14.51 -12.35 8.08
CA VAL A 117 13.26 -11.76 7.59
C VAL A 117 12.97 -12.23 6.18
N VAL A 118 11.79 -12.81 5.96
CA VAL A 118 11.27 -13.09 4.62
C VAL A 118 10.30 -12.00 4.20
N VAL A 119 10.54 -11.38 3.04
CA VAL A 119 9.62 -10.42 2.43
C VAL A 119 8.97 -11.05 1.21
N VAL A 120 7.64 -11.15 1.19
CA VAL A 120 6.90 -11.81 0.12
C VAL A 120 6.38 -10.79 -0.88
N GLY A 121 6.95 -10.77 -2.09
CA GLY A 121 6.61 -9.83 -3.14
C GLY A 121 7.83 -9.18 -3.78
N ALA A 122 7.63 -8.40 -4.86
CA ALA A 122 8.73 -7.75 -5.59
C ALA A 122 8.37 -6.37 -6.17
N GLY A 123 7.34 -5.71 -5.64
CA GLY A 123 7.02 -4.33 -5.98
C GLY A 123 7.82 -3.33 -5.15
N ASN A 124 7.64 -2.03 -5.39
CA ASN A 124 8.31 -0.98 -4.62
C ASN A 124 8.05 -1.12 -3.11
N VAL A 125 6.83 -1.49 -2.72
CA VAL A 125 6.48 -1.75 -1.30
C VAL A 125 7.29 -2.90 -0.71
N ALA A 126 7.58 -3.96 -1.49
CA ALA A 126 8.42 -5.06 -1.05
C ALA A 126 9.88 -4.62 -0.89
N MET A 127 10.40 -3.81 -1.83
CA MET A 127 11.75 -3.24 -1.72
C MET A 127 11.86 -2.32 -0.49
N ASP A 128 10.87 -1.47 -0.27
CA ASP A 128 10.82 -0.57 0.88
C ASP A 128 10.80 -1.34 2.20
N ALA A 129 9.94 -2.37 2.31
CA ALA A 129 9.89 -3.24 3.47
C ALA A 129 11.22 -3.98 3.70
N ALA A 130 11.81 -4.53 2.64
CA ALA A 130 13.07 -5.28 2.73
C ALA A 130 14.25 -4.40 3.15
N ARG A 131 14.42 -3.26 2.50
CA ARG A 131 15.46 -2.25 2.81
C ARG A 131 15.28 -1.63 4.19
N THR A 132 14.04 -1.53 4.65
CA THR A 132 13.72 -1.10 6.02
C THR A 132 14.09 -2.17 7.04
N ALA A 133 13.68 -3.43 6.83
CA ALA A 133 14.05 -4.54 7.71
C ALA A 133 15.58 -4.73 7.79
N ARG A 134 16.28 -4.57 6.65
CA ARG A 134 17.74 -4.62 6.59
C ARG A 134 18.39 -3.55 7.48
N ARG A 135 17.90 -2.30 7.40
CA ARG A 135 18.37 -1.18 8.25
C ARG A 135 18.04 -1.36 9.73
N LEU A 136 17.03 -2.15 10.06
CA LEU A 136 16.74 -2.57 11.44
C LEU A 136 17.67 -3.69 11.95
N GLY A 137 18.60 -4.17 11.11
CA GLY A 137 19.64 -5.14 11.47
C GLY A 137 19.37 -6.57 11.01
N ALA A 138 18.33 -6.81 10.19
CA ALA A 138 17.99 -8.15 9.73
C ALA A 138 18.85 -8.64 8.56
N ASN A 139 19.00 -9.97 8.47
CA ASN A 139 19.25 -10.66 7.21
C ASN A 139 17.92 -10.81 6.49
N VAL A 140 17.85 -10.35 5.24
CA VAL A 140 16.57 -10.24 4.52
C VAL A 140 16.62 -11.09 3.26
N THR A 141 15.57 -11.89 3.06
CA THR A 141 15.33 -12.63 1.82
C THR A 141 14.00 -12.21 1.23
N ILE A 142 14.05 -11.66 0.03
CA ILE A 142 12.86 -11.44 -0.80
C ILE A 142 12.46 -12.76 -1.44
N VAL A 143 11.21 -13.16 -1.28
CA VAL A 143 10.62 -14.31 -1.97
C VAL A 143 9.65 -13.80 -3.04
N TYR A 144 9.92 -14.15 -4.29
CA TYR A 144 9.11 -13.72 -5.42
C TYR A 144 8.77 -14.87 -6.35
N ARG A 145 7.46 -15.01 -6.64
CA ARG A 145 6.93 -16.12 -7.43
C ARG A 145 7.28 -16.09 -8.92
N ARG A 146 7.88 -15.01 -9.44
CA ARG A 146 8.29 -14.89 -10.85
C ARG A 146 9.80 -14.61 -10.96
N SER A 147 10.30 -14.39 -12.17
CA SER A 147 11.71 -14.05 -12.39
C SER A 147 11.96 -12.55 -12.24
N ARG A 148 13.23 -12.16 -12.34
CA ARG A 148 13.67 -10.77 -12.27
C ARG A 148 12.99 -9.90 -13.32
N ALA A 149 12.79 -10.42 -14.53
CA ALA A 149 12.19 -9.67 -15.64
C ALA A 149 10.74 -9.25 -15.38
N GLU A 150 10.02 -9.96 -14.49
CA GLU A 150 8.64 -9.63 -14.14
C GLU A 150 8.50 -8.77 -12.88
N MET A 151 9.60 -8.41 -12.22
CA MET A 151 9.57 -7.59 -11.00
C MET A 151 8.97 -6.21 -11.31
N PRO A 152 7.89 -5.80 -10.61
CA PRO A 152 7.26 -4.50 -10.84
C PRO A 152 7.93 -3.33 -10.09
N ALA A 153 8.92 -3.61 -9.23
CA ALA A 153 9.70 -2.56 -8.60
C ALA A 153 10.54 -1.78 -9.63
N ARG A 154 10.85 -0.52 -9.31
CA ARG A 154 11.80 0.26 -10.09
C ARG A 154 13.17 -0.43 -10.09
N ALA A 155 13.82 -0.51 -11.25
CA ALA A 155 15.10 -1.21 -11.40
C ALA A 155 16.17 -0.68 -10.43
N GLU A 156 16.21 0.64 -10.22
CA GLU A 156 17.09 1.29 -9.25
C GLU A 156 16.84 0.81 -7.81
N GLU A 157 15.58 0.61 -7.41
CA GLU A 157 15.24 0.12 -6.06
C GLU A 157 15.62 -1.34 -5.85
N VAL A 158 15.52 -2.14 -6.92
CA VAL A 158 15.99 -3.53 -6.94
C VAL A 158 17.51 -3.56 -6.78
N GLN A 159 18.23 -2.73 -7.56
CA GLN A 159 19.69 -2.64 -7.48
C GLN A 159 20.15 -2.19 -6.08
N HIS A 160 19.58 -1.12 -5.53
CA HIS A 160 19.89 -0.65 -4.18
C HIS A 160 19.63 -1.73 -3.11
N ALA A 161 18.57 -2.54 -3.27
CA ALA A 161 18.30 -3.63 -2.35
C ALA A 161 19.42 -4.69 -2.39
N GLU A 162 19.93 -5.04 -3.58
CA GLU A 162 21.04 -5.98 -3.74
C GLU A 162 22.35 -5.43 -3.17
N GLU A 163 22.64 -4.16 -3.41
CA GLU A 163 23.83 -3.47 -2.88
C GLU A 163 23.82 -3.41 -1.34
N GLU A 164 22.64 -3.38 -0.72
CA GLU A 164 22.46 -3.46 0.74
C GLU A 164 22.57 -4.89 1.29
N GLY A 165 22.79 -5.88 0.42
CA GLY A 165 22.95 -7.30 0.77
C GLY A 165 21.64 -8.05 0.99
N ILE A 166 20.53 -7.61 0.37
CA ILE A 166 19.25 -8.32 0.45
C ILE A 166 19.25 -9.49 -0.54
N ASN A 167 18.99 -10.69 -0.04
CA ASN A 167 18.93 -11.89 -0.86
C ASN A 167 17.64 -11.93 -1.68
N MET A 168 17.72 -12.38 -2.93
CA MET A 168 16.55 -12.54 -3.79
C MET A 168 16.33 -14.01 -4.15
N LYS A 169 15.19 -14.54 -3.71
CA LYS A 169 14.72 -15.88 -4.03
C LYS A 169 13.58 -15.79 -5.02
N LEU A 170 13.96 -15.76 -6.28
CA LEU A 170 13.06 -15.71 -7.42
C LEU A 170 12.43 -17.08 -7.67
N LEU A 171 11.38 -17.10 -8.48
CA LEU A 171 10.65 -18.32 -8.81
C LEU A 171 10.31 -19.15 -7.57
N THR A 172 9.88 -18.48 -6.49
CA THR A 172 9.60 -19.12 -5.21
C THR A 172 8.33 -18.51 -4.63
N ASN A 173 7.41 -19.34 -4.13
CA ASN A 173 6.15 -18.88 -3.56
C ASN A 173 5.91 -19.54 -2.19
N PRO A 174 5.58 -18.78 -1.12
CA PRO A 174 5.15 -19.36 0.14
C PRO A 174 3.82 -20.09 0.01
N ILE A 175 3.70 -21.23 0.67
CA ILE A 175 2.49 -22.07 0.69
C ILE A 175 2.00 -22.37 2.10
N ALA A 176 2.85 -22.21 3.12
CA ALA A 176 2.48 -22.25 4.53
C ALA A 176 3.55 -21.55 5.38
N PHE A 177 3.18 -21.13 6.59
CA PHE A 177 4.11 -20.68 7.61
C PHE A 177 4.03 -21.62 8.82
N HIS A 178 5.19 -22.07 9.29
CA HIS A 178 5.31 -22.97 10.43
C HIS A 178 5.85 -22.21 11.63
N GLY A 179 5.37 -22.57 12.82
CA GLY A 179 5.67 -21.81 14.02
C GLY A 179 5.72 -22.66 15.28
N LYS A 180 6.34 -22.09 16.32
CA LYS A 180 6.47 -22.66 17.65
C LYS A 180 6.02 -21.64 18.68
N ASN A 181 5.20 -22.07 19.65
CA ASN A 181 4.63 -21.19 20.68
C ASN A 181 3.91 -19.96 20.10
N GLY A 182 3.25 -20.12 18.95
CA GLY A 182 2.54 -19.06 18.25
C GLY A 182 3.42 -18.08 17.46
N TRP A 183 4.74 -18.30 17.38
CA TRP A 183 5.68 -17.46 16.61
C TRP A 183 6.15 -18.16 15.35
N VAL A 184 6.27 -17.43 14.24
CA VAL A 184 6.84 -17.95 12.99
C VAL A 184 8.29 -18.40 13.19
N GLN A 185 8.63 -19.53 12.58
CA GLN A 185 9.97 -20.14 12.62
C GLN A 185 10.46 -20.51 11.21
N SER A 186 9.55 -20.82 10.28
CA SER A 186 9.90 -21.03 8.88
C SER A 186 8.74 -20.72 7.94
N ALA A 187 9.09 -20.43 6.69
CA ALA A 187 8.17 -20.36 5.57
C ALA A 187 8.39 -21.61 4.70
N GLU A 188 7.35 -22.42 4.54
CA GLU A 188 7.33 -23.48 3.52
C GLU A 188 7.06 -22.83 2.17
N VAL A 189 7.95 -23.10 1.21
CA VAL A 189 7.90 -22.53 -0.12
C VAL A 189 7.92 -23.62 -1.17
N VAL A 190 7.34 -23.32 -2.33
CA VAL A 190 7.41 -24.16 -3.53
C VAL A 190 8.19 -23.42 -4.61
N SER A 191 8.98 -24.16 -5.40
CA SER A 191 9.64 -23.61 -6.56
C SER A 191 8.64 -23.40 -7.70
N MET A 192 8.82 -22.35 -8.47
CA MET A 192 7.94 -21.96 -9.56
C MET A 192 8.68 -22.07 -10.90
N GLN A 193 7.93 -22.28 -11.96
CA GLN A 193 8.38 -22.08 -13.33
C GLN A 193 7.48 -21.07 -14.04
N LEU A 194 8.01 -20.41 -15.07
CA LEU A 194 7.23 -19.45 -15.85
C LEU A 194 6.45 -20.15 -16.97
N GLY A 195 5.13 -20.04 -16.92
CA GLY A 195 4.23 -20.41 -18.00
C GLY A 195 4.12 -19.32 -19.08
N SER A 196 2.96 -19.30 -19.74
CA SER A 196 2.61 -18.30 -20.76
C SER A 196 2.41 -16.89 -20.17
N PRO A 197 2.62 -15.83 -20.97
CA PRO A 197 2.32 -14.46 -20.57
C PRO A 197 0.84 -14.24 -20.24
N ASP A 198 0.57 -13.40 -19.25
CA ASP A 198 -0.74 -12.82 -18.98
C ASP A 198 -1.07 -11.67 -19.95
N GLU A 199 -2.27 -11.09 -19.87
CA GLU A 199 -2.72 -9.97 -20.73
C GLU A 199 -1.82 -8.73 -20.64
N ARG A 200 -1.02 -8.61 -19.55
CA ARG A 200 -0.04 -7.53 -19.36
C ARG A 200 1.36 -7.94 -19.81
N GLY A 201 1.49 -9.07 -20.52
CA GLY A 201 2.76 -9.63 -20.99
C GLY A 201 3.58 -10.33 -19.91
N ARG A 202 3.12 -10.39 -18.65
CA ARG A 202 3.92 -10.98 -17.55
C ARG A 202 3.67 -12.48 -17.46
N ARG A 203 4.73 -13.28 -17.43
CA ARG A 203 4.59 -14.74 -17.40
C ARG A 203 3.93 -15.22 -16.11
N LYS A 204 2.96 -16.13 -16.26
CA LYS A 204 2.23 -16.73 -15.15
C LYS A 204 3.14 -17.71 -14.40
N PRO A 205 3.22 -17.62 -13.06
CA PRO A 205 4.02 -18.57 -12.30
C PRO A 205 3.22 -19.86 -12.08
N VAL A 206 3.86 -21.02 -12.29
CA VAL A 206 3.28 -22.36 -12.13
C VAL A 206 4.13 -23.13 -11.12
N PRO A 207 3.55 -23.74 -10.07
CA PRO A 207 4.32 -24.50 -9.09
C PRO A 207 4.94 -25.75 -9.72
N ILE A 208 6.15 -26.09 -9.28
CA ILE A 208 6.82 -27.34 -9.63
C ILE A 208 6.49 -28.35 -8.53
N GLU A 209 5.78 -29.42 -8.86
CA GLU A 209 5.38 -30.45 -7.90
C GLU A 209 6.59 -31.12 -7.23
N GLY A 210 6.49 -31.41 -5.94
CA GLY A 210 7.56 -32.05 -5.16
C GLY A 210 8.78 -31.16 -4.87
N SER A 211 8.74 -29.87 -5.25
CA SER A 211 9.85 -28.93 -5.05
C SER A 211 9.76 -28.13 -3.74
N ASN A 212 8.95 -28.58 -2.79
CA ASN A 212 8.71 -27.89 -1.53
C ASN A 212 9.92 -27.97 -0.61
N TYR A 213 10.19 -26.90 0.12
CA TYR A 213 11.26 -26.83 1.10
C TYR A 213 11.03 -25.64 2.05
N GLU A 214 11.76 -25.60 3.15
CA GLU A 214 11.61 -24.54 4.15
C GLU A 214 12.69 -23.47 4.05
N ILE A 215 12.29 -22.24 4.35
CA ILE A 215 13.17 -21.11 4.63
C ILE A 215 13.01 -20.75 6.10
N TYR A 216 14.07 -20.89 6.88
CA TYR A 216 14.08 -20.42 8.25
C TYR A 216 13.87 -18.90 8.30
N CYS A 217 12.93 -18.45 9.13
CA CYS A 217 12.68 -17.02 9.35
C CYS A 217 11.99 -16.80 10.70
N ASP A 218 12.32 -15.71 11.36
CA ASP A 218 11.67 -15.29 12.61
C ASP A 218 10.72 -14.09 12.42
N GLN A 219 10.65 -13.55 11.21
CA GLN A 219 9.71 -12.52 10.80
C GLN A 219 9.37 -12.64 9.32
N VAL A 220 8.11 -12.38 8.97
CA VAL A 220 7.63 -12.35 7.58
C VAL A 220 6.94 -11.04 7.32
N ILE A 221 7.16 -10.44 6.15
CA ILE A 221 6.47 -9.23 5.70
C ILE A 221 5.79 -9.50 4.36
N VAL A 222 4.46 -9.46 4.34
CA VAL A 222 3.64 -9.74 3.16
C VAL A 222 3.39 -8.45 2.36
N ALA A 223 3.96 -8.39 1.16
CA ALA A 223 3.96 -7.22 0.27
C ALA A 223 3.41 -7.56 -1.14
N ILE A 224 2.26 -8.25 -1.19
CA ILE A 224 1.69 -8.81 -2.42
C ILE A 224 0.68 -7.89 -3.13
N GLY A 225 0.41 -6.71 -2.57
CA GLY A 225 -0.49 -5.71 -3.14
C GLY A 225 -1.51 -5.20 -2.13
N THR A 226 -2.29 -4.23 -2.58
CA THR A 226 -3.36 -3.61 -1.80
C THR A 226 -4.63 -3.49 -2.63
N MET A 227 -5.74 -3.25 -1.94
CA MET A 227 -7.05 -3.01 -2.53
C MET A 227 -7.73 -1.80 -1.87
N PRO A 228 -8.77 -1.24 -2.51
CA PRO A 228 -9.63 -0.23 -1.90
C PRO A 228 -10.17 -0.66 -0.53
N ASN A 229 -10.21 0.28 0.41
CA ASN A 229 -10.76 0.02 1.73
C ASN A 229 -12.31 -0.12 1.65
N PRO A 230 -12.91 -1.18 2.23
CA PRO A 230 -14.35 -1.42 2.09
C PRO A 230 -15.23 -0.45 2.89
N ILE A 231 -14.68 0.46 3.71
CA ILE A 231 -15.48 1.42 4.49
C ILE A 231 -16.48 2.18 3.61
N LEU A 232 -16.02 2.77 2.50
CA LEU A 232 -16.90 3.53 1.58
C LEU A 232 -17.96 2.64 0.93
N LYS A 233 -17.61 1.39 0.59
CA LYS A 233 -18.57 0.40 0.06
C LYS A 233 -19.71 0.14 1.04
N TYR A 234 -19.42 0.11 2.34
CA TYR A 234 -20.44 -0.14 3.36
C TYR A 234 -21.20 1.12 3.76
N SER A 235 -20.56 2.28 3.80
CA SER A 235 -21.20 3.54 4.19
C SER A 235 -21.98 4.22 3.05
N THR A 236 -21.67 3.88 1.80
CA THR A 236 -22.26 4.48 0.59
C THR A 236 -22.57 3.37 -0.42
N PRO A 237 -23.56 2.50 -0.14
CA PRO A 237 -23.87 1.33 -0.98
C PRO A 237 -24.34 1.68 -2.41
N GLU A 238 -24.80 2.90 -2.63
CA GLU A 238 -25.22 3.41 -3.95
C GLU A 238 -24.05 3.81 -4.86
N LEU A 239 -22.83 3.90 -4.32
CA LEU A 239 -21.64 4.23 -5.11
C LEU A 239 -21.26 3.06 -6.01
N LEU A 240 -21.19 3.29 -7.32
CA LEU A 240 -20.80 2.26 -8.28
C LEU A 240 -19.31 1.93 -8.14
N LEU A 241 -19.05 0.64 -7.95
CA LEU A 241 -17.70 0.09 -7.83
C LEU A 241 -17.45 -0.97 -8.91
N THR A 242 -16.19 -1.11 -9.31
CA THR A 242 -15.75 -2.25 -10.12
C THR A 242 -15.80 -3.54 -9.31
N PRO A 243 -15.70 -4.73 -9.93
CA PRO A 243 -15.57 -6.00 -9.21
C PRO A 243 -14.39 -6.05 -8.21
N HIS A 244 -13.36 -5.22 -8.44
CA HIS A 244 -12.19 -5.11 -7.57
C HIS A 244 -12.34 -4.06 -6.45
N GLY A 245 -13.50 -3.40 -6.37
CA GLY A 245 -13.82 -2.42 -5.33
C GLY A 245 -13.35 -0.99 -5.62
N ASN A 246 -12.83 -0.71 -6.81
CA ASN A 246 -12.45 0.64 -7.23
C ASN A 246 -13.68 1.47 -7.56
N ILE A 247 -13.62 2.78 -7.36
CA ILE A 247 -14.72 3.68 -7.71
C ILE A 247 -14.80 3.83 -9.23
N VAL A 248 -16.00 3.66 -9.79
CA VAL A 248 -16.28 3.92 -11.20
C VAL A 248 -16.49 5.41 -11.39
N VAL A 249 -15.77 6.00 -12.36
CA VAL A 249 -15.93 7.39 -12.77
C VAL A 249 -16.04 7.51 -14.28
N ASP A 250 -16.64 8.60 -14.74
CA ASP A 250 -16.66 8.99 -16.14
C ASP A 250 -15.36 9.71 -16.58
N ASP A 251 -15.33 10.18 -17.84
CA ASP A 251 -14.19 10.92 -18.39
C ASP A 251 -13.94 12.27 -17.71
N GLN A 252 -14.88 12.77 -16.91
CA GLN A 252 -14.77 14.01 -16.13
C GLN A 252 -14.36 13.75 -14.68
N CYS A 253 -14.03 12.49 -14.34
CA CYS A 253 -13.74 12.02 -13.00
C CYS A 253 -14.97 12.05 -12.05
N GLN A 254 -16.18 12.21 -12.57
CA GLN A 254 -17.41 12.20 -11.77
C GLN A 254 -17.88 10.77 -11.55
N THR A 255 -18.33 10.47 -10.33
CA THR A 255 -18.95 9.18 -9.99
C THR A 255 -20.40 9.14 -10.47
N ASN A 256 -21.12 8.04 -10.19
CA ASN A 256 -22.56 7.98 -10.42
C ASN A 256 -23.38 8.89 -9.48
N ILE A 257 -22.76 9.49 -8.46
CA ILE A 257 -23.41 10.43 -7.55
C ILE A 257 -23.07 11.86 -8.00
N PRO A 258 -24.07 12.67 -8.41
CA PRO A 258 -23.84 14.05 -8.84
C PRO A 258 -23.08 14.87 -7.79
N GLY A 259 -22.08 15.63 -8.25
CA GLY A 259 -21.23 16.44 -7.38
C GLY A 259 -20.13 15.67 -6.62
N VAL A 260 -20.08 14.34 -6.74
CA VAL A 260 -18.99 13.51 -6.19
C VAL A 260 -18.05 13.08 -7.30
N PHE A 261 -16.78 13.41 -7.14
CA PHE A 261 -15.68 13.08 -8.04
C PHE A 261 -14.70 12.13 -7.34
N ALA A 262 -13.90 11.38 -8.10
CA ALA A 262 -12.85 10.53 -7.53
C ALA A 262 -11.61 10.49 -8.43
N GLY A 263 -10.45 10.21 -7.83
CA GLY A 263 -9.19 10.14 -8.58
C GLY A 263 -8.04 9.50 -7.80
N GLY A 264 -7.00 9.10 -8.52
CA GLY A 264 -5.86 8.35 -8.00
C GLY A 264 -6.17 6.87 -7.80
N ASP A 265 -5.42 6.22 -6.92
CA ASP A 265 -5.43 4.75 -6.73
C ASP A 265 -6.81 4.16 -6.38
N ILE A 266 -7.72 4.96 -5.82
CA ILE A 266 -9.09 4.51 -5.54
C ILE A 266 -9.87 4.21 -6.83
N VAL A 267 -9.53 4.85 -7.95
CA VAL A 267 -10.11 4.63 -9.28
C VAL A 267 -9.29 3.62 -10.07
N THR A 268 -7.96 3.78 -10.13
CA THR A 268 -7.09 3.00 -11.03
C THR A 268 -6.58 1.69 -10.41
N GLY A 269 -6.69 1.53 -9.10
CA GLY A 269 -5.85 0.58 -8.35
C GLY A 269 -4.43 1.12 -8.17
N SER A 270 -3.55 0.34 -7.51
CA SER A 270 -2.18 0.75 -7.22
C SER A 270 -1.45 1.27 -8.47
N ALA A 271 -1.21 2.58 -8.50
CA ALA A 271 -0.63 3.30 -9.63
C ALA A 271 0.60 4.10 -9.18
N THR A 272 0.93 5.18 -9.88
CA THR A 272 2.04 6.07 -9.54
C THR A 272 1.58 7.39 -8.93
N VAL A 273 2.45 8.01 -8.14
CA VAL A 273 2.21 9.33 -7.52
C VAL A 273 1.87 10.40 -8.56
N ILE A 274 2.50 10.34 -9.74
CA ILE A 274 2.27 11.32 -10.81
C ILE A 274 0.88 11.16 -11.46
N GLU A 275 0.39 9.91 -11.60
CA GLU A 275 -0.96 9.65 -12.10
C GLU A 275 -2.02 10.13 -11.10
N ALA A 276 -1.80 9.91 -9.79
CA ALA A 276 -2.70 10.42 -8.76
C ALA A 276 -2.77 11.96 -8.76
N LEU A 277 -1.63 12.64 -8.92
CA LEU A 277 -1.58 14.10 -9.05
C LEU A 277 -2.30 14.58 -10.31
N GLY A 278 -2.10 13.90 -11.44
CA GLY A 278 -2.80 14.18 -12.69
C GLY A 278 -4.32 14.05 -12.56
N ALA A 279 -4.78 12.97 -11.92
CA ALA A 279 -6.20 12.75 -11.65
C ALA A 279 -6.81 13.84 -10.76
N GLY A 280 -6.10 14.25 -9.69
CA GLY A 280 -6.54 15.35 -8.83
C GLY A 280 -6.64 16.68 -9.59
N LYS A 281 -5.65 17.03 -10.41
CA LYS A 281 -5.69 18.24 -11.26
C LYS A 281 -6.83 18.21 -12.27
N LYS A 282 -7.08 17.06 -12.91
CA LYS A 282 -8.19 16.88 -13.84
C LYS A 282 -9.54 17.06 -13.13
N ALA A 283 -9.74 16.37 -12.01
CA ALA A 283 -10.97 16.46 -11.23
C ALA A 283 -11.23 17.90 -10.74
N ALA A 284 -10.21 18.64 -10.32
CA ALA A 284 -10.35 20.04 -9.89
C ALA A 284 -10.96 20.94 -10.98
N ILE A 285 -10.58 20.76 -12.25
CA ILE A 285 -11.13 21.52 -13.39
C ILE A 285 -12.63 21.21 -13.56
N TYR A 286 -13.03 19.95 -13.45
CA TYR A 286 -14.43 19.56 -13.62
C TYR A 286 -15.30 19.89 -12.40
N ILE A 287 -14.74 19.86 -11.19
CA ILE A 287 -15.39 20.35 -9.96
C ILE A 287 -15.68 21.86 -10.09
N ASP A 288 -14.72 22.66 -10.57
CA ASP A 288 -14.92 24.09 -10.78
C ASP A 288 -16.03 24.38 -11.80
N LYS A 289 -16.08 23.64 -12.91
CA LYS A 289 -17.18 23.73 -13.89
C LYS A 289 -18.52 23.35 -13.27
N PHE A 290 -18.58 22.20 -12.60
CA PHE A 290 -19.81 21.71 -11.95
C PHE A 290 -20.38 22.72 -10.95
N ILE A 291 -19.53 23.34 -10.13
CA ILE A 291 -19.96 24.34 -9.14
C ILE A 291 -20.43 25.65 -9.78
N LYS A 292 -19.90 26.03 -10.94
CA LYS A 292 -20.32 27.26 -11.65
C LYS A 292 -21.62 27.09 -12.42
N GLU A 293 -21.95 25.85 -12.81
CA GLU A 293 -23.16 25.51 -13.56
C GLU A 293 -24.34 25.12 -12.65
N ALA A 294 -24.08 24.78 -11.38
CA ALA A 294 -25.07 24.42 -10.36
C ALA A 294 -25.62 25.62 -9.59
#